data_AF-A0A820GGJ8-F1
#
_entry.id   AF-A0A820GGJ8-F1
#
_cell.length_a   1.000
_cell.length_b   1.000
_cell.length_c   1.000
_cell.angle_alpha   90.00
_cell.angle_beta   90.00
_cell.angle_gamma   90.00
#
_symmetry.space_group_name_H-M   'P 1'
#
loop_
_entity.id
_entity.type
_entity.pdbx_description
1 polymer ?
#
loop_
_entity_poly.entity_id
_entity_poly.type
_entity_poly.pdbx_seq_one_letter_code
_entity_poly.pdbx_strand_id
1 'polypeptide(L)' 'QVSLVINYDLPNNRENYIHRIGRGGRFGRKGVAINFVTDDDRRTLRDIEQFYNT' A
#
# COMPACT_ATOMS: atom_id res chain seq x y z
N GLN A 1 2.28 -7.78 -15.88
CA GLN A 1 1.81 -7.99 -14.49
C GLN A 1 2.95 -7.64 -13.55
N VAL A 2 2.67 -6.94 -12.46
CA VAL A 2 3.68 -6.56 -11.46
C VAL A 2 3.57 -7.51 -10.28
N SER A 3 4.67 -8.09 -9.81
CA SER A 3 4.70 -8.98 -8.64
C SER A 3 5.05 -8.23 -7.35
N LEU A 4 5.77 -7.11 -7.49
CA LEU A 4 6.26 -6.27 -6.40
C LEU A 4 5.97 -4.80 -6.68
N VAL A 5 5.30 -4.11 -5.76
CA VAL A 5 5.11 -2.66 -5.78
C VAL A 5 5.96 -2.05 -4.67
N ILE A 6 6.74 -1.01 -5.00
CA ILE A 6 7.51 -0.26 -4.00
C ILE A 6 6.94 1.16 -3.96
N ASN A 7 6.45 1.58 -2.80
CA ASN A 7 6.09 2.96 -2.54
C ASN A 7 7.29 3.65 -1.91
N TYR A 8 7.96 4.48 -2.70
CA TYR A 8 9.09 5.30 -2.22
C TYR A 8 8.61 6.35 -1.21
N ASP A 9 7.47 6.99 -1.49
CA ASP A 9 6.74 7.86 -0.56
C ASP A 9 5.37 7.25 -0.27
N LEU A 10 4.94 7.33 1.00
CA LEU A 10 3.63 6.84 1.41
C LEU A 10 2.53 7.73 0.80
N PRO A 11 1.49 7.15 0.16
CA PRO A 11 0.38 7.93 -0.35
C PRO A 11 -0.39 8.61 0.79
N ASN A 12 -0.62 9.92 0.65
CA ASN A 12 -1.41 10.70 1.62
C ASN A 12 -2.90 10.30 1.70
N ASN A 13 -3.38 9.46 0.78
CA ASN A 13 -4.75 8.99 0.76
C ASN A 13 -4.83 7.46 0.60
N ARG A 14 -5.67 6.82 1.42
CA ARG A 14 -5.98 5.38 1.40
C ARG A 14 -6.50 4.88 0.05
N GLU A 15 -7.34 5.64 -0.65
CA GLU A 15 -7.82 5.21 -1.98
C GLU A 15 -6.66 5.11 -2.97
N ASN A 16 -5.72 6.06 -2.91
CA ASN A 16 -4.53 6.02 -3.74
C ASN A 16 -3.62 4.85 -3.38
N TYR A 17 -3.54 4.50 -2.08
CA TYR A 17 -2.78 3.34 -1.62
C TYR A 17 -3.30 2.03 -2.23
N ILE A 18 -4.61 1.76 -2.15
CA ILE A 18 -5.19 0.53 -2.70
C ILE A 18 -5.05 0.46 -4.23
N HIS A 19 -5.22 1.58 -4.94
CA HIS A 19 -5.04 1.62 -6.39
C HIS A 19 -3.59 1.37 -6.83
N ARG A 20 -2.60 1.78 -6.02
CA ARG A 20 -1.18 1.52 -6.27
C ARG A 20 -0.85 0.05 -6.07
N ILE A 21 -1.19 -0.53 -4.91
CA ILE A 21 -0.84 -1.93 -4.62
C ILE A 21 -1.67 -2.92 -5.45
N GLY A 22 -2.88 -2.54 -5.87
CA GLY A 22 -3.75 -3.33 -6.75
C GLY A 22 -3.24 -3.47 -8.20
N ARG A 23 -2.10 -2.85 -8.55
CA ARG A 23 -1.37 -3.16 -9.79
C ARG A 23 -0.64 -4.51 -9.70
N GLY A 24 -0.36 -4.99 -8.49
CA GLY A 24 0.14 -6.33 -8.22
C GLY A 24 -0.96 -7.34 -7.92
N GLY A 25 -0.67 -8.63 -8.12
CA GLY A 25 -1.55 -9.71 -7.63
C GLY A 25 -2.95 -9.82 -8.25
N ARG A 26 -3.15 -9.36 -9.49
CA ARG A 26 -4.44 -9.52 -10.20
C ARG A 26 -4.83 -11.00 -10.41
N PHE A 27 -6.13 -11.29 -10.35
CA PHE A 27 -6.73 -12.62 -10.57
C PHE A 27 -6.29 -13.70 -9.57
N GLY A 28 -6.27 -13.37 -8.28
CA GLY A 28 -5.94 -14.33 -7.21
C GLY A 28 -4.44 -14.69 -7.12
N ARG A 29 -3.60 -14.05 -7.93
CA ARG A 29 -2.13 -14.20 -7.83
C ARG A 29 -1.62 -13.44 -6.62
N LYS A 30 -0.66 -14.01 -5.90
CA LYS A 30 -0.02 -13.30 -4.78
C LYS A 30 0.80 -12.11 -5.32
N GLY A 31 0.77 -11.00 -4.59
CA GLY A 31 1.59 -9.82 -4.84
C GLY A 31 2.15 -9.28 -3.53
N VAL A 32 3.25 -8.53 -3.62
CA VAL A 32 3.90 -7.91 -2.46
C VAL A 32 3.94 -6.40 -2.67
N ALA A 33 3.69 -5.64 -1.61
CA ALA A 33 3.90 -4.20 -1.56
C ALA A 33 4.87 -3.87 -0.43
N ILE A 34 5.89 -3.06 -0.72
CA ILE A 34 6.85 -2.54 0.27
C ILE A 34 6.69 -1.03 0.30
N ASN A 35 6.56 -0.48 1.51
CA ASN A 35 6.44 0.96 1.72
C ASN A 35 7.67 1.45 2.47
N PHE A 36 8.33 2.48 1.94
CA PHE A 36 9.24 3.28 2.73
C PHE A 36 8.41 4.31 3.49
N VAL A 37 8.71 4.44 4.78
CA VAL A 37 7.96 5.26 5.72
C VAL A 37 8.92 6.04 6.59
N THR A 38 8.67 7.33 6.69
CA THR A 38 9.31 8.24 7.62
C THR A 38 8.54 8.27 8.96
N ASP A 39 9.04 9.02 9.94
CA ASP A 39 8.35 9.16 11.22
C ASP A 39 6.99 9.87 11.08
N ASP A 40 6.92 10.86 10.18
CA ASP A 40 5.72 11.64 9.88
C ASP A 40 4.61 10.79 9.23
N ASP A 41 5.00 9.75 8.48
CA ASP A 41 4.07 8.86 7.77
C ASP A 41 3.35 7.87 8.71
N ARG A 42 3.82 7.71 9.95
CA ARG A 42 3.32 6.66 10.88
C ARG A 42 1.84 6.77 11.15
N ARG A 43 1.30 8.00 11.23
CA ARG A 43 -0.12 8.22 11.48
C ARG A 43 -0.96 7.73 10.30
N THR A 44 -0.59 8.16 9.09
CA THR A 44 -1.23 7.75 7.84
C THR A 44 -1.13 6.23 7.62
N LEU A 45 0.02 5.62 7.93
CA LEU A 45 0.19 4.17 7.85
C LEU A 45 -0.81 3.44 8.75
N ARG A 46 -0.94 3.84 10.01
CA ARG A 46 -1.88 3.24 10.97
C ARG A 46 -3.32 3.40 10.52
N ASP A 47 -3.67 4.56 9.97
CA ASP A 47 -5.03 4.82 9.45
C ASP A 47 -5.36 3.87 8.29
N ILE A 48 -4.41 3.65 7.38
CA ILE A 48 -4.55 2.69 6.27
C ILE A 48 -4.70 1.27 6.81
N GLU A 49 -3.84 0.85 7.75
CA GLU A 49 -3.90 -0.49 8.36
C GLU A 49 -5.23 -0.74 9.06
N GLN A 50 -5.68 0.20 9.91
CA GLN A 50 -6.95 0.06 10.64
C GLN A 50 -8.15 0.03 9.69
N PHE A 51 -8.15 0.85 8.64
CA PHE A 51 -9.26 0.92 7.69
C PHE A 51 -9.43 -0.37 6.90
N TYR A 52 -8.33 -1.00 6.50
CA TYR A 52 -8.36 -2.25 5.70
C TYR A 52 -8.25 -3.52 6.53
N ASN A 53 -8.25 -3.43 7.86
CA ASN A 53 -8.27 -4.59 8.74
C ASN A 53 -9.64 -5.28 8.64
N THR A 54 -9.74 -6.33 7.83
CA THR A 54 -10.93 -7.17 7.63
C THR A 54 -10.65 -8.59 8.10
#